data_AF-A0A8T6LHK5-F1
#
_entry.id   AF-A0A8T6LHK5-F1
#
_cell.length_a   1.000
_cell.length_b   1.000
_cell.length_c   1.000
_cell.angle_alpha   90.00
_cell.angle_beta   90.00
_cell.angle_gamma   90.00
#
_symmetry.space_group_name_H-M   'P 1'
#
loop_
_entity.id
_entity.type
_entity.pdbx_description
1 polymer ?
#
loop_
_entity_poly.entity_id
_entity_poly.type
_entity_poly.pdbx_seq_one_letter_code
_entity_poly.pdbx_strand_id
1 'polypeptide(L)'
;MSRLLARWGHSVVLLTRPAIGHPALAESVPPSARKLFALLGIAREIDDAGFFPARGNLVRWGDAPLRRADFAPGSIGHHVIRDAFDALLLDLAEEAGAE
;
A
#
# COMPACT_ATOMS: atom_id res chain seq x y z
N MET A 1 7.80 5.90 -6.07
CA MET A 1 9.11 6.22 -6.70
C MET A 1 9.47 7.67 -6.45
N SER A 2 8.56 8.62 -6.70
CA SER A 2 8.72 10.06 -6.44
C SER A 2 9.37 10.39 -5.10
N ARG A 3 8.79 9.92 -3.97
CA ARG A 3 9.34 10.13 -2.62
C ARG A 3 10.81 9.72 -2.48
N LEU A 4 11.20 8.57 -3.05
CA LEU A 4 12.57 8.07 -2.93
C LEU A 4 13.56 8.95 -3.68
N LEU A 5 13.21 9.34 -4.91
CA LEU A 5 14.04 10.20 -5.74
C LEU A 5 14.16 11.62 -5.14
N ALA A 6 13.06 12.17 -4.64
CA ALA A 6 13.06 13.45 -3.96
C ALA A 6 13.96 13.44 -2.71
N ARG A 7 13.88 12.37 -1.89
CA ARG A 7 14.78 12.17 -0.74
C ARG A 7 16.26 12.00 -1.11
N TRP A 8 16.56 11.61 -2.35
CA TRP A 8 17.94 11.55 -2.86
C TRP A 8 18.42 12.88 -3.46
N GLY A 9 17.60 13.94 -3.40
CA GLY A 9 17.97 15.28 -3.87
C GLY A 9 17.74 15.49 -5.36
N HIS A 10 16.97 14.62 -6.02
CA HIS A 10 16.52 14.86 -7.39
C HIS A 10 15.32 15.81 -7.41
N SER A 11 15.26 16.69 -8.42
CA SER A 11 14.04 17.43 -8.75
C SER A 11 13.03 16.46 -9.36
N VAL A 12 11.86 16.34 -8.75
CA VAL A 12 10.82 15.39 -9.15
C VAL A 12 9.51 16.12 -9.35
N VAL A 13 8.90 15.94 -10.52
CA VAL A 13 7.52 16.34 -10.80
C VAL A 13 6.67 15.10 -11.06
N LEU A 14 5.54 14.97 -10.40
CA LEU A 14 4.61 13.85 -10.47
C LEU A 14 3.26 14.32 -11.03
N LEU A 15 3.07 14.12 -12.32
CA LEU A 15 1.78 14.37 -12.98
C LEU A 15 0.87 13.17 -12.80
N THR A 16 -0.23 13.34 -12.08
CA THR A 16 -1.26 12.29 -11.93
C THR A 16 -2.61 12.75 -12.44
N ARG A 17 -3.45 11.80 -12.85
CA ARG A 17 -4.87 12.09 -13.08
C ARG A 17 -5.56 12.14 -11.71
N PRO A 18 -6.46 13.12 -11.46
CA PRO A 18 -7.25 13.14 -10.24
C PRO A 18 -7.97 11.80 -10.01
N ALA A 19 -8.06 11.38 -8.75
CA ALA A 19 -8.88 10.23 -8.38
C ALA A 19 -10.31 10.50 -8.85
N ILE A 20 -10.79 9.68 -9.78
CA ILE A 20 -12.19 9.68 -10.19
C ILE A 20 -12.83 8.63 -9.30
N GLY A 21 -13.81 9.00 -8.45
CA GLY A 21 -14.40 8.17 -7.38
C GLY A 21 -15.13 6.90 -7.82
N HIS A 22 -14.55 6.14 -8.74
CA HIS A 22 -14.93 4.80 -9.14
C HIS A 22 -14.06 3.82 -8.36
N PRO A 23 -14.64 2.70 -7.87
CA PRO A 23 -13.87 1.68 -7.16
C PRO A 23 -12.70 1.20 -8.01
N ALA A 24 -11.47 1.42 -7.54
CA ALA A 24 -10.28 0.87 -8.15
C ALA A 24 -10.00 -0.54 -7.64
N LEU A 25 -9.55 -1.42 -8.53
CA LEU A 25 -9.16 -2.80 -8.17
C LEU A 25 -7.85 -2.83 -7.38
N ALA A 26 -7.49 -4.02 -6.89
CA ALA A 26 -6.23 -4.31 -6.19
C ALA A 26 -6.10 -3.68 -4.78
N GLU A 27 -7.05 -3.97 -3.92
CA GLU A 27 -7.09 -3.50 -2.52
C GLU A 27 -6.37 -4.41 -1.52
N SER A 28 -5.73 -5.50 -1.97
CA SER A 28 -5.02 -6.43 -1.09
C SER A 28 -3.51 -6.19 -1.14
N VAL A 29 -2.96 -5.71 -0.03
CA VAL A 29 -1.53 -5.43 0.14
C VAL A 29 -0.90 -6.50 1.02
N PRO A 30 0.04 -7.33 0.51
CA PRO A 30 0.64 -8.39 1.29
C PRO A 30 1.68 -7.86 2.30
N PRO A 31 2.02 -8.63 3.36
CA PRO A 31 3.05 -8.26 4.33
C PRO A 31 4.42 -7.95 3.72
N SER A 32 4.73 -8.54 2.56
CA SER A 32 5.99 -8.30 1.85
C SER A 32 6.18 -6.83 1.45
N ALA A 33 5.09 -6.07 1.26
CA ALA A 33 5.14 -4.63 0.96
C ALA A 33 5.73 -3.80 2.11
N ARG A 34 5.72 -4.32 3.35
CA ARG A 34 6.28 -3.62 4.52
C ARG A 34 7.77 -3.28 4.35
N LYS A 35 8.53 -4.10 3.61
CA LYS A 35 9.93 -3.82 3.27
C LYS A 35 10.06 -2.54 2.43
N LEU A 36 9.14 -2.35 1.46
CA LEU A 36 9.12 -1.16 0.63
C LEU A 36 8.69 0.06 1.45
N PHE A 37 7.69 -0.07 2.33
CA PHE A 37 7.28 1.02 3.21
C PHE A 37 8.40 1.45 4.16
N ALA A 38 9.17 0.50 4.69
CA ALA A 38 10.34 0.79 5.51
C ALA A 38 11.43 1.53 4.72
N LEU A 39 11.74 1.08 3.50
CA LEU A 39 12.69 1.76 2.61
C LEU A 39 12.27 3.22 2.33
N LEU A 40 10.97 3.43 2.10
CA LEU A 40 10.41 4.75 1.85
C LEU A 40 10.28 5.62 3.11
N GLY A 41 10.45 5.02 4.30
CA GLY A 41 10.26 5.69 5.59
C GLY A 41 8.80 6.11 5.80
N ILE A 42 7.85 5.23 5.46
CA ILE A 42 6.40 5.48 5.56
C ILE A 42 5.65 4.38 6.32
N ALA A 43 6.36 3.40 6.90
CA ALA A 43 5.73 2.22 7.49
C ALA A 43 4.76 2.57 8.62
N ARG A 44 5.08 3.61 9.43
CA ARG A 44 4.25 4.05 10.54
C ARG A 44 2.99 4.75 10.04
N GLU A 45 3.12 5.60 9.03
CA GLU A 45 2.03 6.34 8.40
C GLU A 45 1.01 5.37 7.79
N ILE A 46 1.47 4.25 7.21
CA ILE A 46 0.58 3.19 6.70
C ILE A 46 -0.11 2.42 7.82
N ASP A 47 0.59 2.12 8.92
CA ASP A 47 0.01 1.44 10.09
C ASP A 47 -1.04 2.34 10.79
N ASP A 48 -0.79 3.66 10.84
CA ASP A 48 -1.66 4.67 11.46
C ASP A 48 -2.84 5.08 10.55
N ALA A 49 -2.82 4.75 9.26
CA ALA A 49 -3.85 5.14 8.28
C ALA A 49 -5.21 4.42 8.45
N GLY A 50 -5.32 3.46 9.38
CA GLY A 50 -6.58 2.79 9.70
C GLY A 50 -7.05 1.78 8.65
N PHE A 51 -6.16 1.32 7.76
CA PHE A 51 -6.47 0.24 6.81
C PHE A 51 -6.75 -1.09 7.53
N PHE A 52 -7.57 -1.94 6.94
CA PHE A 52 -7.99 -3.18 7.57
C PHE A 52 -6.83 -4.20 7.58
N PRO A 53 -6.55 -4.89 8.69
CA PRO A 53 -5.46 -5.86 8.74
C PRO A 53 -5.79 -7.13 7.96
N ALA A 54 -4.88 -7.55 7.09
CA ALA A 54 -4.95 -8.80 6.34
C ALA A 54 -4.01 -9.85 6.96
N ARG A 55 -4.56 -10.99 7.40
CA ARG A 55 -3.80 -12.09 8.05
C ARG A 55 -3.49 -13.26 7.12
N GLY A 56 -4.01 -13.23 5.90
CA GLY A 56 -3.90 -14.31 4.94
C GLY A 56 -5.05 -14.27 3.96
N ASN A 57 -5.29 -15.40 3.30
CA ASN A 57 -6.36 -15.55 2.31
C ASN A 57 -7.25 -16.75 2.63
N LEU A 58 -8.50 -16.67 2.20
CA LEU A 58 -9.37 -17.82 2.06
C LEU A 58 -9.33 -18.26 0.59
N VAL A 59 -9.01 -19.53 0.36
CA VAL A 59 -8.80 -20.06 -0.99
C VAL A 59 -9.72 -21.25 -1.22
N ARG A 60 -10.50 -21.19 -2.30
CA ARG A 60 -11.22 -22.33 -2.88
C ARG A 60 -10.90 -22.36 -4.36
N TRP A 61 -10.45 -23.51 -4.85
CA TRP A 61 -10.06 -23.67 -6.25
C TRP A 61 -10.71 -24.91 -6.84
N GLY A 62 -11.58 -24.73 -7.83
CA GLY A 62 -12.45 -25.81 -8.33
C GLY A 62 -13.27 -26.44 -7.20
N ASP A 63 -13.33 -27.76 -7.19
CA ASP A 63 -14.07 -28.53 -6.18
C ASP A 63 -13.30 -28.76 -4.87
N ALA A 64 -12.09 -28.19 -4.72
CA ALA A 64 -11.33 -28.31 -3.49
C ALA A 64 -12.09 -27.69 -2.29
N PRO A 65 -11.97 -28.26 -1.08
CA PRO A 65 -12.48 -27.64 0.14
C PRO A 65 -11.91 -26.22 0.33
N LEU A 66 -12.69 -25.34 0.94
CA LEU A 66 -12.22 -24.03 1.36
C LEU A 66 -11.06 -24.21 2.36
N ARG A 67 -9.93 -23.55 2.10
CA ARG A 67 -8.78 -23.57 3.00
C ARG A 67 -8.36 -22.16 3.39
N ARG A 68 -7.82 -22.03 4.59
CA ARG A 68 -7.05 -20.85 5.02
C ARG A 68 -5.62 -20.95 4.52
N ALA A 69 -5.10 -19.84 4.03
CA ALA A 69 -3.72 -19.63 3.67
C ALA A 69 -3.21 -18.42 4.47
N ASP A 70 -2.86 -18.67 5.73
CA ASP A 70 -2.40 -17.63 6.65
C ASP A 70 -1.00 -17.14 6.27
N PHE A 71 -0.72 -15.86 6.54
CA PHE A 71 0.64 -15.33 6.48
C PHE A 71 1.49 -15.89 7.63
N ALA A 72 2.81 -15.75 7.52
CA ALA A 72 3.73 -16.17 8.57
C ALA A 72 3.38 -15.48 9.92
N PRO A 73 3.58 -16.16 11.06
CA PRO A 73 3.32 -15.56 12.38
C PRO A 73 4.00 -14.19 12.53
N GLY A 74 3.27 -13.21 13.07
CA GLY A 74 3.74 -11.83 13.22
C GLY A 74 3.78 -11.00 11.94
N SER A 75 3.41 -11.57 10.78
CA SER A 75 3.29 -10.83 9.51
C SER A 75 1.85 -10.39 9.26
N ILE A 76 1.66 -9.12 8.94
CA ILE A 76 0.35 -8.52 8.65
C ILE A 76 0.44 -7.73 7.35
N GLY A 77 -0.54 -7.93 6.48
CA GLY A 77 -0.80 -7.09 5.31
C GLY A 77 -1.95 -6.13 5.58
N HIS A 78 -2.39 -5.42 4.55
CA HIS A 78 -3.50 -4.48 4.66
C HIS A 78 -4.52 -4.68 3.52
N HIS A 79 -5.79 -4.50 3.84
CA HIS A 79 -6.84 -4.21 2.87
C HIS A 79 -7.09 -2.72 2.90
N VAL A 80 -6.87 -2.08 1.76
CA VAL A 80 -6.88 -0.62 1.63
C VAL A 80 -8.08 -0.17 0.82
N ILE A 81 -8.56 1.05 1.04
CA ILE A 81 -9.39 1.75 0.06
C ILE A 81 -8.43 2.44 -0.89
N ARG A 82 -8.47 2.10 -2.19
CA ARG A 82 -7.44 2.54 -3.14
C ARG A 82 -7.28 4.05 -3.22
N ASP A 83 -8.38 4.80 -3.26
CA ASP A 83 -8.31 6.26 -3.34
C ASP A 83 -7.64 6.87 -2.11
N ALA A 84 -7.93 6.35 -0.91
CA ALA A 84 -7.31 6.82 0.33
C ALA A 84 -5.83 6.42 0.43
N PHE A 85 -5.49 5.21 -0.02
CA PHE A 85 -4.10 4.74 -0.05
C PHE A 85 -3.25 5.52 -1.04
N ASP A 86 -3.76 5.73 -2.26
CA ASP A 86 -3.05 6.47 -3.29
C ASP A 86 -2.89 7.95 -2.89
N ALA A 87 -3.92 8.57 -2.30
CA ALA A 87 -3.84 9.93 -1.76
C ALA A 87 -2.76 10.06 -0.68
N LEU A 88 -2.74 9.15 0.31
CA LEU A 88 -1.69 9.13 1.34
C LEU A 88 -0.29 9.02 0.72
N LEU A 89 -0.10 8.17 -0.30
CA LEU A 89 1.19 8.04 -0.97
C LEU A 89 1.61 9.30 -1.75
N LEU A 90 0.64 10.06 -2.28
CA LEU A 90 0.89 11.34 -2.94
C LEU A 90 1.28 12.42 -1.92
N ASP A 91 0.53 12.54 -0.82
CA ASP A 91 0.84 13.47 0.27
C ASP A 91 2.25 13.22 0.80
N LEU A 92 2.59 11.94 1.04
CA LEU A 92 3.93 11.55 1.48
C LEU A 92 5.00 11.79 0.39
N ALA A 93 4.65 11.81 -0.89
CA ALA A 93 5.62 12.19 -1.92
C ALA A 93 5.89 13.70 -1.89
N GLU A 94 4.84 14.51 -1.73
CA GLU A 94 4.91 15.96 -1.62
C GLU A 94 5.71 16.39 -0.38
N GLU A 95 5.47 15.77 0.77
CA GLU A 95 6.25 16.00 2.01
C GLU A 95 7.75 15.76 1.85
N ALA A 96 8.15 14.91 0.89
CA ALA A 96 9.54 14.63 0.59
C ALA A 96 10.17 15.59 -0.44
N GLY A 97 9.40 16.57 -0.93
CA GLY A 97 9.84 17.56 -1.90
C GLY A 97 9.60 17.20 -3.36
N ALA A 98 8.70 16.24 -3.64
CA ALA A 98 8.17 16.09 -4.99
C ALA A 98 7.07 17.14 -5.25
N GLU A 99 6.96 17.60 -6.48
CA GLU A 99 5.92 18.54 -6.95
C GLU A 99 4.88 17.86 -7.84
#